data_AF-A0A957BW98-F1
#
_entry.id   AF-A0A957BW98-F1
#
_cell.length_a   1.000
_cell.length_b   1.000
_cell.length_c   1.000
_cell.angle_alpha   90.00
_cell.angle_beta   90.00
_cell.angle_gamma   90.00
#
_symmetry.space_group_name_H-M   'P 1'
#
loop_
_entity.id
_entity.type
_entity.pdbx_description
1 polymer ?
#
loop_
_entity_poly.entity_id
_entity_poly.type
_entity_poly.pdbx_seq_one_letter_code
_entity_poly.pdbx_strand_id
1 'polypeptide(L)'
;MIRISQFGVALGALGFIVTLMGLFPGVTGIRPGEGVGAVQFVVIWFGFVGLILGGLIYVKYTYYPQKPSNLGQQIGVRLAWTGLIATGMCGLADFLGFGSHIAPVAAEPVFG
;
A
#
# COMPACT_ATOMS: atom_id res chain seq x y z
N MET A 1 16.39 -1.44 -21.63
CA MET A 1 15.94 -0.82 -20.36
C MET A 1 14.44 -0.52 -20.34
N ILE A 2 13.80 -0.25 -21.49
CA ILE A 2 12.34 -0.01 -21.62
C ILE A 2 11.46 -1.09 -20.95
N ARG A 3 11.84 -2.37 -21.04
CA ARG A 3 11.08 -3.47 -20.41
C ARG A 3 10.99 -3.36 -18.88
N ILE A 4 12.03 -2.84 -18.22
CA ILE A 4 12.06 -2.69 -16.75
C ILE A 4 11.18 -1.51 -16.33
N SER A 5 11.20 -0.42 -17.10
CA SER A 5 10.28 0.71 -16.88
C SER A 5 8.82 0.29 -17.04
N GLN A 6 8.50 -0.50 -18.07
CA GLN A 6 7.16 -1.05 -18.28
C GLN A 6 6.73 -1.97 -17.14
N PHE A 7 7.65 -2.78 -16.62
CA PHE A 7 7.41 -3.60 -15.43
C PHE A 7 7.09 -2.73 -14.20
N GLY A 8 7.82 -1.62 -13.98
CA GLY A 8 7.53 -0.67 -12.92
C GLY A 8 6.13 -0.06 -13.02
N VAL A 9 5.71 0.32 -14.23
CA VAL A 9 4.34 0.81 -14.48
C VAL A 9 3.30 -0.27 -14.21
N ALA A 10 3.52 -1.50 -14.70
CA ALA A 10 2.61 -2.61 -14.48
C ALA A 10 2.46 -2.96 -12.99
N LEU A 11 3.58 -2.99 -12.25
CA LEU A 11 3.59 -3.23 -10.81
C LEU A 11 2.88 -2.11 -10.04
N GLY A 12 3.12 -0.85 -10.43
CA GLY A 12 2.46 0.30 -9.82
C GLY A 12 0.95 0.33 -10.08
N ALA A 13 0.54 0.02 -11.31
CA ALA A 13 -0.87 -0.10 -11.68
C ALA A 13 -1.56 -1.26 -10.95
N LEU A 14 -0.90 -2.41 -10.82
CA LEU A 14 -1.39 -3.53 -10.02
C LEU A 14 -1.53 -3.13 -8.56
N GLY A 15 -0.51 -2.48 -7.98
CA GLY A 15 -0.56 -1.99 -6.59
C GLY A 15 -1.74 -1.04 -6.36
N PHE A 16 -1.98 -0.12 -7.29
CA PHE A 16 -3.13 0.78 -7.25
C PHE A 16 -4.47 0.03 -7.26
N ILE A 17 -4.64 -0.95 -8.16
CA ILE A 17 -5.85 -1.77 -8.23
C ILE A 17 -6.06 -2.53 -6.91
N VAL A 18 -5.01 -3.14 -6.36
CA VAL A 18 -5.06 -3.86 -5.08
C VAL A 18 -5.47 -2.93 -3.93
N THR A 19 -4.92 -1.71 -3.88
CA THR A 19 -5.34 -0.69 -2.90
C THR A 19 -6.82 -0.36 -3.03
N LEU A 20 -7.34 -0.19 -4.26
CA LEU A 20 -8.76 0.08 -4.48
C LEU A 20 -9.66 -1.08 -4.07
N MET A 21 -9.24 -2.32 -4.32
CA MET A 21 -9.99 -3.51 -3.88
C MET A 21 -10.06 -3.60 -2.35
N GLY A 22 -8.98 -3.23 -1.65
CA GLY A 22 -9.00 -3.15 -0.19
C GLY A 22 -9.82 -1.97 0.35
N LEU A 23 -9.80 -0.82 -0.33
CA LEU A 23 -10.56 0.35 0.09
C LEU A 23 -12.07 0.16 -0.10
N PHE A 24 -12.46 -0.52 -1.17
CA PHE A 24 -13.85 -0.79 -1.52
C PHE A 24 -14.09 -2.30 -1.65
N PRO A 25 -14.20 -3.06 -0.55
CA PRO A 25 -14.49 -4.49 -0.61
C PRO A 25 -15.83 -4.79 -1.31
N GLY A 26 -16.74 -3.81 -1.38
CA GLY A 26 -17.97 -3.93 -2.18
C GLY A 26 -17.73 -4.15 -3.69
N VAL A 27 -16.57 -3.75 -4.23
CA VAL A 27 -16.20 -3.99 -5.64
C VAL A 27 -15.92 -5.47 -5.91
N THR A 28 -15.54 -6.24 -4.88
CA THR A 28 -15.29 -7.68 -5.01
C THR A 28 -16.52 -8.54 -4.75
N GLY A 29 -17.66 -7.92 -4.44
CA GLY A 29 -18.92 -8.60 -4.12
C GLY A 29 -19.00 -9.15 -2.70
N ILE A 30 -18.01 -8.85 -1.85
CA ILE A 30 -18.02 -9.21 -0.43
C ILE A 30 -18.80 -8.15 0.34
N ARG A 31 -19.70 -8.58 1.23
CA ARG A 31 -20.42 -7.67 2.13
C ARG A 31 -19.42 -7.10 3.14
N PRO A 32 -19.27 -5.75 3.25
CA PRO A 32 -18.38 -5.16 4.25
C PRO A 32 -18.87 -5.55 5.65
N GLY A 33 -17.96 -6.03 6.51
CA GLY A 33 -18.23 -6.20 7.93
C GLY A 33 -18.28 -4.85 8.65
N GLU A 34 -18.69 -4.86 9.92
CA GLU A 34 -18.66 -3.67 10.76
C GLU A 34 -17.21 -3.38 11.22
N GLY A 35 -16.51 -2.50 10.49
CA GLY A 35 -15.18 -2.01 10.86
C GLY A 35 -14.12 -2.20 9.77
N VAL A 36 -12.86 -2.02 10.15
CA VAL A 36 -11.70 -2.29 9.27
C VAL A 36 -11.21 -3.70 9.55
N GLY A 37 -11.46 -4.63 8.63
CA GLY A 37 -11.01 -6.02 8.77
C GLY A 37 -9.48 -6.15 8.66
N ALA A 38 -8.88 -7.14 9.34
CA ALA A 38 -7.44 -7.43 9.24
C ALA A 38 -6.98 -7.64 7.79
N VAL A 39 -7.79 -8.35 7.00
CA VAL A 39 -7.53 -8.59 5.58
C VAL A 39 -7.62 -7.30 4.77
N GLN A 40 -8.58 -6.43 5.10
CA GLN A 40 -8.73 -5.14 4.44
C GLN A 40 -7.46 -4.28 4.60
N PHE A 41 -6.96 -4.18 5.83
CA PHE A 41 -5.70 -3.51 6.12
C PHE A 41 -4.52 -4.11 5.34
N VAL A 42 -4.35 -5.44 5.40
CA VAL A 42 -3.23 -6.12 4.74
C VAL A 42 -3.26 -5.91 3.22
N VAL A 43 -4.45 -5.96 2.60
CA VAL A 43 -4.63 -5.73 1.16
C VAL A 43 -4.28 -4.29 0.78
N ILE A 44 -4.77 -3.29 1.53
CA ILE A 44 -4.44 -1.87 1.30
C ILE A 44 -2.93 -1.64 1.44
N TRP A 45 -2.33 -2.16 2.51
CA TRP A 45 -0.91 -2.01 2.79
C TRP A 45 -0.04 -2.66 1.71
N PHE A 46 -0.39 -3.87 1.27
CA PHE A 46 0.31 -4.54 0.18
C PHE A 46 0.15 -3.81 -1.16
N GLY A 47 -1.01 -3.21 -1.42
CA GLY A 47 -1.22 -2.33 -2.57
C GLY A 47 -0.28 -1.11 -2.55
N PHE A 48 -0.09 -0.47 -1.38
CA PHE A 48 0.88 0.62 -1.23
C PHE A 48 2.33 0.17 -1.45
N VAL A 49 2.71 -1.02 -0.98
CA VAL A 49 4.04 -1.62 -1.26
C VAL A 49 4.27 -1.67 -2.78
N GLY A 50 3.32 -2.26 -3.51
CA GLY A 50 3.40 -2.40 -4.97
C GLY A 50 3.44 -1.05 -5.69
N LEU A 51 2.61 -0.10 -5.25
CA LEU A 51 2.54 1.25 -5.82
C LEU A 51 3.85 2.02 -5.65
N ILE A 52 4.43 1.99 -4.44
CA ILE A 52 5.70 2.66 -4.14
C ILE A 52 6.84 2.00 -4.91
N LEU A 53 6.94 0.66 -4.90
CA LEU A 53 7.98 -0.07 -5.63
C LEU A 53 7.89 0.19 -7.14
N GLY A 54 6.70 0.11 -7.73
CA GLY A 54 6.46 0.37 -9.14
C GLY A 54 6.88 1.78 -9.54
N GLY A 55 6.50 2.78 -8.74
CA GLY A 55 6.89 4.17 -8.94
C GLY A 55 8.41 4.39 -8.87
N LEU A 56 9.08 3.83 -7.85
CA LEU A 56 10.53 3.95 -7.68
C LEU A 56 11.30 3.29 -8.83
N ILE A 57 10.87 2.10 -9.27
CA ILE A 57 11.45 1.41 -10.43
C ILE A 57 11.27 2.26 -11.69
N TYR A 58 10.04 2.73 -11.94
CA TYR A 58 9.77 3.54 -13.13
C TYR A 58 10.64 4.79 -13.19
N VAL A 59 10.72 5.57 -12.10
CA VAL A 59 11.52 6.80 -12.08
C VAL A 59 13.00 6.51 -12.29
N LYS A 60 13.55 5.48 -11.63
CA LYS A 60 14.97 5.14 -11.74
C LYS A 60 15.37 4.71 -13.15
N TYR A 61 14.56 3.85 -13.79
CA TYR A 61 14.91 3.27 -15.09
C TYR A 61 14.52 4.15 -16.28
N THR A 62 13.54 5.04 -16.14
CA THR A 62 13.11 5.96 -17.21
C THR A 62 13.96 7.23 -17.24
N TYR A 63 14.16 7.90 -16.10
CA TYR A 63 14.81 9.23 -16.08
C TYR A 63 16.30 9.19 -15.75
N TYR A 64 16.74 8.18 -14.98
CA TYR A 64 18.12 8.10 -14.49
C TYR A 64 18.80 6.76 -14.82
N PRO A 65 18.71 6.25 -16.06
CA PRO A 65 19.37 5.01 -16.43
C PRO A 65 20.89 5.14 -16.23
N GLN A 66 21.49 4.17 -15.56
CA GLN A 66 22.94 4.06 -15.34
C GLN A 66 23.60 5.23 -14.57
N LYS A 67 22.82 6.15 -14.00
CA LYS A 67 23.35 7.23 -13.16
C LYS A 67 23.34 6.82 -11.68
N PRO A 68 24.41 7.14 -10.92
CA PRO A 68 24.42 6.96 -9.46
C PRO A 68 23.32 7.80 -8.82
N SER A 69 22.77 7.31 -7.71
CA SER A 69 21.67 8.00 -7.03
C SER A 69 22.17 9.23 -6.28
N ASN A 70 21.59 10.40 -6.54
CA ASN A 70 21.93 11.62 -5.80
C ASN A 70 21.36 11.60 -4.37
N LEU A 71 21.78 12.54 -3.52
CA LEU A 71 21.34 12.61 -2.13
C LEU A 71 19.81 12.75 -2.00
N GLY A 72 19.19 13.59 -2.83
CA GLY A 72 17.73 13.78 -2.83
C GLY A 72 16.94 12.51 -3.17
N GLN A 73 17.43 11.72 -4.12
CA GLN A 73 16.86 10.42 -4.48
C GLN A 73 16.97 9.42 -3.33
N GLN A 74 18.11 9.41 -2.63
CA GLN A 74 18.29 8.54 -1.46
C GLN A 74 17.35 8.95 -0.31
N ILE A 75 17.17 10.24 -0.07
CA ILE A 75 16.21 10.75 0.91
C ILE A 75 14.78 10.37 0.50
N GLY A 76 14.41 10.57 -0.76
CA GLY A 76 13.06 10.24 -1.26
C GLY A 76 12.73 8.75 -1.12
N VAL A 77 13.68 7.87 -1.45
CA VAL A 77 13.51 6.41 -1.27
C VAL A 77 13.32 6.08 0.22
N ARG A 78 14.12 6.64 1.11
CA ARG A 78 14.00 6.41 2.55
C ARG A 78 12.67 6.94 3.09
N LEU A 79 12.25 8.13 2.67
CA LEU A 79 11.00 8.75 3.09
C LEU A 79 9.79 7.90 2.67
N ALA A 80 9.83 7.34 1.46
CA ALA A 80 8.79 6.42 0.97
C ALA A 80 8.69 5.16 1.84
N TRP A 81 9.84 4.56 2.18
CA TRP A 81 9.86 3.37 3.06
C TRP A 81 9.43 3.68 4.50
N THR A 82 9.84 4.82 5.06
CA THR A 82 9.39 5.22 6.40
C THR A 82 7.89 5.54 6.42
N GLY A 83 7.37 6.15 5.35
CA GLY A 83 5.93 6.37 5.19
C GLY A 83 5.16 5.06 5.17
N LEU A 84 5.64 4.06 4.45
CA LEU A 84 5.03 2.72 4.40
C LEU A 84 5.01 2.03 5.78
N ILE A 85 6.08 2.16 6.56
CA ILE A 85 6.14 1.65 7.94
C ILE A 85 5.14 2.40 8.82
N ALA A 86 5.09 3.73 8.74
CA ALA A 86 4.16 4.55 9.51
C ALA A 86 2.70 4.18 9.19
N THR A 87 2.33 4.06 7.90
CA THR A 87 1.00 3.60 7.49
C THR A 87 0.69 2.20 8.00
N GLY A 88 1.67 1.29 7.99
CA GLY A 88 1.51 -0.05 8.56
C GLY A 88 1.24 -0.04 10.06
N MET A 89 1.98 0.78 10.82
CA MET A 89 1.78 0.94 12.26
C MET A 89 0.42 1.56 12.59
N CYS A 90 0.02 2.62 11.88
CA CYS A 90 -1.28 3.26 12.07
C CYS A 90 -2.44 2.32 11.74
N GLY A 91 -2.37 1.61 10.60
CA GLY A 91 -3.41 0.67 10.20
C GLY A 91 -3.53 -0.54 11.15
N LEU A 92 -2.40 -1.02 11.68
CA LEU A 92 -2.42 -2.06 12.71
C LEU A 92 -2.99 -1.55 14.04
N ALA A 93 -2.69 -0.31 14.42
CA ALA A 93 -3.25 0.31 15.63
C ALA A 93 -4.77 0.50 15.52
N ASP A 94 -5.28 0.90 14.35
CA ASP A 94 -6.71 0.97 14.06
C ASP A 94 -7.37 -0.42 14.13
N PHE A 95 -6.74 -1.46 13.58
CA PHE A 95 -7.24 -2.83 13.67
C PHE A 95 -7.27 -3.37 15.11
N LEU A 96 -6.23 -3.10 15.91
CA LEU A 96 -6.15 -3.53 17.31
C LEU A 96 -7.04 -2.70 18.25
N GLY A 97 -7.70 -1.65 17.76
CA GLY A 97 -8.57 -0.79 18.57
C GLY A 97 -7.82 0.23 19.46
N PHE A 98 -6.51 0.39 19.27
CA PHE A 98 -5.73 1.48 19.88
C PHE A 98 -5.85 2.79 19.11
N GLY A 99 -6.28 2.71 17.86
CA GLY A 99 -6.41 3.83 16.95
C GLY A 99 -7.76 4.55 17.05
N SER A 100 -8.17 5.14 15.94
CA SER A 100 -9.38 5.95 15.82
C SER A 100 -10.67 5.12 15.77
N HIS A 101 -10.56 3.85 15.41
CA HIS A 101 -11.67 2.90 15.38
C HIS A 101 -11.71 2.12 16.69
N ILE A 102 -12.69 2.42 17.53
CA ILE A 102 -12.97 1.66 18.76
C ILE A 102 -13.88 0.49 18.36
N ALA A 103 -13.37 -0.74 18.44
CA ALA A 103 -14.15 -1.94 18.13
C ALA A 103 -15.42 -1.99 19.03
N PRO A 104 -16.63 -2.15 18.47
CA PRO A 104 -17.82 -2.33 19.28
C PRO A 104 -17.72 -3.61 20.11
N VAL A 105 -18.21 -3.57 21.35
CA VAL A 105 -18.21 -4.70 22.33
C VAL A 105 -18.89 -5.97 21.81
N ALA A 106 -19.62 -5.88 20.69
CA ALA A 106 -20.35 -6.97 20.04
C ALA A 106 -19.90 -7.28 18.59
N ALA A 107 -18.73 -6.80 18.16
CA ALA A 107 -18.24 -7.11 16.82
C ALA A 107 -17.63 -8.51 16.79
N GLU A 108 -18.40 -9.49 16.29
CA GLU A 108 -17.87 -10.81 15.93
C GLU A 108 -16.64 -10.65 15.03
N PRO A 109 -15.63 -11.53 15.16
CA PRO A 109 -14.43 -11.48 14.33
C PRO A 109 -14.78 -11.93 12.91
N VAL A 110 -15.38 -11.04 12.13
CA VAL A 110 -15.78 -11.34 10.76
C VAL A 110 -14.66 -10.91 9.84
N PHE A 111 -14.17 -11.87 9.08
CA PHE A 111 -13.46 -11.62 7.83
C PHE A 111 -14.44 -10.96 6.86
N GLY A 112 -14.47 -9.62 6.83
CA GLY A 112 -15.29 -8.83 5.93
C GLY A 112 -14.97 -7.35 6.04
#